data_AF-A0A3M9MQ27-F1
#
_entry.id   AF-A0A3M9MQ27-F1
#
_cell.length_a   1.000
_cell.length_b   1.000
_cell.length_c   1.000
_cell.angle_alpha   90.00
_cell.angle_beta   90.00
_cell.angle_gamma   90.00
#
_symmetry.space_group_name_H-M   'P 1'
#
loop_
_entity.id
_entity.type
_entity.pdbx_description
1 polymer ?
#
loop_
_entity_poly.entity_id
_entity_poly.type
_entity_poly.pdbx_seq_one_letter_code
_entity_poly.pdbx_strand_id
1 'polypeptide(L)'
;MRIQPNADFAEAIAVMSSGNPGALMALIEMAKHGHLVDPNQIAGGFYYIMKLDQFEIYGSDIYVLFSDICERKLHWLLATIKAPELGLINEEILKEAASKQDYSGRKLINAEHIYNEVKLKVQNFNEYNEGRS
;
A
#
# COMPACT_ATOMS: atom_id res chain seq x y z
N MET A 1 4.44 -16.23 -0.01
CA MET A 1 4.00 -16.94 -1.24
C MET A 1 3.92 -15.89 -2.32
N ARG A 2 4.50 -16.11 -3.50
CA ARG A 2 4.56 -15.11 -4.58
C ARG A 2 3.34 -15.21 -5.50
N ILE A 3 3.01 -14.13 -6.18
CA ILE A 3 2.01 -14.14 -7.25
C ILE A 3 2.58 -14.91 -8.45
N GLN A 4 1.81 -15.83 -9.01
CA GLN A 4 2.23 -16.59 -10.19
C GLN A 4 1.98 -15.77 -11.47
N PRO A 5 2.79 -15.92 -12.54
CA PRO A 5 2.64 -15.14 -13.78
C PRO A 5 1.27 -15.26 -14.48
N ASN A 6 0.56 -16.35 -14.25
CA ASN A 6 -0.75 -16.64 -14.81
C ASN A 6 -1.89 -16.50 -13.78
N ALA A 7 -1.60 -15.98 -12.58
CA ALA A 7 -2.60 -15.77 -11.56
C ALA A 7 -3.59 -14.69 -12.02
N ASP A 8 -4.87 -14.93 -11.81
CA ASP A 8 -5.86 -13.87 -11.99
C ASP A 8 -5.87 -12.88 -10.81
N PHE A 9 -6.67 -11.82 -10.92
CA PHE A 9 -6.76 -10.80 -9.88
C PHE A 9 -7.22 -11.34 -8.52
N ALA A 10 -8.16 -12.29 -8.51
CA ALA A 10 -8.69 -12.85 -7.27
C ALA A 10 -7.66 -13.76 -6.61
N GLU A 11 -6.95 -14.58 -7.39
CA GLU A 11 -5.84 -15.41 -6.93
C GLU A 11 -4.70 -14.57 -6.37
N ALA A 12 -4.31 -13.49 -7.07
CA ALA A 12 -3.32 -12.55 -6.59
C ALA A 12 -3.71 -11.95 -5.23
N ILE A 13 -4.95 -11.45 -5.09
CA ILE A 13 -5.45 -10.91 -3.82
C ILE A 13 -5.46 -11.98 -2.73
N ALA A 14 -5.89 -13.20 -3.04
CA ALA A 14 -5.91 -14.31 -2.08
C ALA A 14 -4.49 -14.63 -1.56
N VAL A 15 -3.52 -14.77 -2.47
CA VAL A 15 -2.10 -15.00 -2.14
C VAL A 15 -1.55 -13.88 -1.27
N MET A 16 -1.75 -12.62 -1.69
CA MET A 16 -1.24 -11.45 -0.97
C MET A 16 -1.87 -11.31 0.42
N SER A 17 -3.17 -11.61 0.55
CA SER A 17 -3.87 -11.53 1.83
C SER A 17 -3.40 -12.59 2.83
N SER A 18 -2.90 -13.75 2.36
CA SER A 18 -2.48 -14.87 3.21
C SER A 18 -3.49 -15.22 4.32
N GLY A 19 -4.78 -15.13 4.00
CA GLY A 19 -5.88 -15.42 4.94
C GLY A 19 -6.15 -14.33 5.99
N ASN A 20 -5.41 -13.21 5.99
CA ASN A 20 -5.65 -12.08 6.89
C ASN A 20 -6.81 -11.21 6.35
N PRO A 21 -7.94 -11.07 7.09
CA PRO A 21 -9.10 -10.30 6.62
C PRO A 21 -8.81 -8.80 6.49
N GLY A 22 -7.96 -8.24 7.34
CA GLY A 22 -7.58 -6.83 7.27
C GLY A 22 -6.72 -6.52 6.04
N ALA A 23 -5.79 -7.43 5.70
CA ALA A 23 -5.01 -7.35 4.48
C ALA A 23 -5.89 -7.49 3.23
N LEU A 24 -6.84 -8.42 3.25
CA LEU A 24 -7.82 -8.60 2.17
C LEU A 24 -8.60 -7.30 1.92
N MET A 25 -9.07 -6.64 2.98
CA MET A 25 -9.76 -5.35 2.85
C MET A 25 -8.88 -4.28 2.22
N ALA A 26 -7.64 -4.13 2.68
CA ALA A 26 -6.69 -3.18 2.10
C ALA A 26 -6.45 -3.43 0.60
N LEU A 27 -6.25 -4.71 0.22
CA LEU A 27 -6.05 -5.12 -1.17
C LEU A 27 -7.26 -4.82 -2.05
N ILE A 28 -8.47 -5.08 -1.55
CA ILE A 28 -9.72 -4.77 -2.26
C ILE A 28 -9.88 -3.25 -2.43
N GLU A 29 -9.57 -2.47 -1.40
CA GLU A 29 -9.68 -1.02 -1.44
C GLU A 29 -8.70 -0.41 -2.46
N MET A 30 -7.45 -0.88 -2.47
CA MET A 30 -6.49 -0.53 -3.51
C MET A 30 -7.00 -0.90 -4.90
N ALA A 31 -7.43 -2.15 -5.11
CA ALA A 31 -7.89 -2.62 -6.41
C ALA A 31 -9.08 -1.80 -6.94
N LYS A 32 -10.04 -1.44 -6.07
CA LYS A 32 -11.23 -0.68 -6.45
C LYS A 32 -10.97 0.80 -6.66
N HIS A 33 -10.19 1.42 -5.78
CA HIS A 33 -10.13 2.88 -5.66
C HIS A 33 -8.75 3.48 -5.94
N GLY A 34 -7.72 2.66 -6.16
CA GLY A 34 -6.36 3.15 -6.35
C GLY A 34 -6.17 4.06 -7.57
N HIS A 35 -6.98 3.88 -8.62
CA HIS A 35 -6.98 4.76 -9.79
C HIS A 35 -7.52 6.17 -9.51
N LEU A 36 -8.31 6.36 -8.44
CA LEU A 36 -8.80 7.68 -8.01
C LEU A 36 -7.69 8.47 -7.31
N VAL A 37 -6.79 7.77 -6.60
CA VAL A 37 -5.64 8.34 -5.90
C VAL A 37 -4.49 8.60 -6.86
N ASP A 38 -4.06 7.60 -7.64
CA ASP A 38 -2.97 7.76 -8.60
C ASP A 38 -3.40 7.32 -10.01
N PRO A 39 -4.02 8.23 -10.76
CA PRO A 39 -4.51 7.94 -12.11
C PRO A 39 -3.38 7.69 -13.12
N ASN A 40 -2.11 7.95 -12.77
CA ASN A 40 -0.98 7.75 -13.68
C ASN A 40 -0.55 6.30 -13.80
N GLN A 41 -1.02 5.40 -12.93
CA GLN A 41 -0.66 3.98 -13.00
C GLN A 41 -1.54 3.25 -14.02
N ILE A 42 -0.91 2.67 -15.04
CA ILE A 42 -1.60 1.93 -16.12
C ILE A 42 -2.45 0.78 -15.56
N ALA A 43 -1.98 0.09 -14.52
CA ALA A 43 -2.71 -0.99 -13.84
C ALA A 43 -3.53 -0.51 -12.62
N GLY A 44 -3.69 0.81 -12.45
CA GLY A 44 -4.39 1.43 -11.33
C GLY A 44 -3.91 0.90 -9.97
N GLY A 45 -4.85 0.47 -9.13
CA GLY A 45 -4.57 -0.12 -7.82
C GLY A 45 -3.75 -1.40 -7.85
N PHE A 46 -3.82 -2.18 -8.93
CA PHE A 46 -3.11 -3.44 -9.02
C PHE A 46 -1.58 -3.25 -9.13
N TYR A 47 -1.14 -2.11 -9.67
CA TYR A 47 0.27 -1.71 -9.63
C TYR A 47 0.84 -1.83 -8.21
N TYR A 48 0.11 -1.30 -7.23
CA TYR A 48 0.54 -1.28 -5.83
C TYR A 48 0.52 -2.66 -5.19
N ILE A 49 -0.40 -3.54 -5.62
CA ILE A 49 -0.42 -4.95 -5.18
C ILE A 49 0.84 -5.68 -5.69
N MET A 50 1.24 -5.45 -6.95
CA MET A 50 2.49 -6.01 -7.49
C MET A 50 3.72 -5.47 -6.75
N LYS A 51 3.68 -4.21 -6.31
CA LYS A 51 4.76 -3.61 -5.51
C LYS A 51 4.88 -4.24 -4.14
N LEU A 52 3.75 -4.48 -3.46
CA LEU A 52 3.77 -5.22 -2.20
C LEU A 52 4.31 -6.64 -2.38
N ASP A 53 3.98 -7.32 -3.49
CA ASP A 53 4.60 -8.61 -3.80
C ASP A 53 6.11 -8.41 -3.95
N GLN A 54 6.57 -7.49 -4.81
CA GLN A 54 7.99 -7.19 -5.01
C GLN A 54 8.74 -6.99 -3.68
N PHE A 55 8.17 -6.18 -2.78
CA PHE A 55 8.74 -5.86 -1.46
C PHE A 55 8.61 -6.97 -0.42
N GLU A 56 7.96 -8.07 -0.78
CA GLU A 56 7.67 -9.22 0.08
C GLU A 56 6.85 -8.86 1.32
N ILE A 57 5.87 -7.96 1.15
CA ILE A 57 4.95 -7.52 2.20
C ILE A 57 3.61 -8.23 2.00
N TYR A 58 3.28 -9.14 2.90
CA TYR A 58 2.12 -10.03 2.79
C TYR A 58 1.28 -10.05 4.06
N GLY A 59 0.01 -10.43 3.93
CA GLY A 59 -0.86 -10.76 5.06
C GLY A 59 -0.84 -9.71 6.16
N SER A 60 -0.49 -10.12 7.38
CA SER A 60 -0.48 -9.21 8.54
C SER A 60 0.39 -7.97 8.34
N ASP A 61 1.46 -8.02 7.55
CA ASP A 61 2.30 -6.86 7.31
C ASP A 61 1.58 -5.81 6.44
N ILE A 62 0.78 -6.26 5.47
CA ILE A 62 -0.12 -5.37 4.70
C ILE A 62 -1.13 -4.72 5.66
N TYR A 63 -1.69 -5.50 6.59
CA TYR A 63 -2.65 -4.97 7.56
C TYR A 63 -2.01 -3.94 8.51
N VAL A 64 -0.81 -4.19 9.03
CA VAL A 64 -0.05 -3.24 9.85
C VAL A 64 0.25 -1.96 9.05
N LEU A 65 0.74 -2.11 7.81
CA LEU A 65 1.02 -0.97 6.95
C LEU A 65 -0.24 -0.12 6.74
N PHE A 66 -1.37 -0.74 6.37
CA PHE A 66 -2.60 -0.02 6.09
C PHE A 66 -3.24 0.56 7.36
N SER A 67 -3.44 -0.25 8.39
CA SER A 67 -4.20 0.13 9.58
C SER A 67 -3.37 0.96 10.54
N ASP A 68 -2.15 0.54 10.83
CA ASP A 68 -1.37 1.13 11.90
C ASP A 68 -0.54 2.29 11.39
N ILE A 69 0.18 2.12 10.27
CA ILE A 69 1.07 3.17 9.73
C ILE A 69 0.27 4.21 8.93
N CYS A 70 -0.63 3.77 8.06
CA CYS A 70 -1.37 4.65 7.16
C CYS A 70 -2.75 5.07 7.69
N GLU A 71 -3.11 4.70 8.92
CA GLU A 71 -4.39 5.07 9.57
C GLU A 71 -5.63 4.74 8.74
N ARG A 72 -5.57 3.67 7.94
CA ARG A 72 -6.62 3.26 6.99
C ARG A 72 -6.95 4.31 5.93
N LYS A 73 -6.01 5.22 5.62
CA LYS A 73 -6.15 6.18 4.52
C LYS A 73 -5.52 5.59 3.27
N LEU A 74 -6.35 5.26 2.28
CA LEU A 74 -5.88 4.69 1.00
C LEU A 74 -4.78 5.54 0.36
N HIS A 75 -4.97 6.85 0.32
CA HIS A 75 -4.01 7.76 -0.31
C HIS A 75 -2.65 7.78 0.41
N TRP A 76 -2.61 7.55 1.72
CA TRP A 76 -1.36 7.37 2.47
C TRP A 76 -0.72 6.01 2.20
N LEU A 77 -1.53 4.95 2.10
CA LEU A 77 -1.04 3.61 1.76
C LEU A 77 -0.33 3.61 0.41
N LEU A 78 -0.99 4.13 -0.64
CA LEU A 78 -0.41 4.16 -1.98
C LEU A 78 0.84 5.04 -2.03
N ALA A 79 0.84 6.20 -1.35
CA ALA A 79 2.01 7.05 -1.28
C ALA A 79 3.19 6.34 -0.58
N THR A 80 2.92 5.62 0.50
CA THR A 80 3.92 4.88 1.27
C THR A 80 4.53 3.73 0.44
N ILE A 81 3.72 3.01 -0.34
CA ILE A 81 4.20 1.98 -1.27
C ILE A 81 5.01 2.61 -2.43
N LYS A 82 4.66 3.82 -2.87
CA LYS A 82 5.37 4.54 -3.95
C LYS A 82 6.68 5.18 -3.52
N ALA A 83 6.81 5.52 -2.24
CA ALA A 83 7.92 6.29 -1.70
C ALA A 83 9.33 5.73 -2.01
N PRO A 84 9.57 4.40 -1.99
CA PRO A 84 10.85 3.83 -2.42
C PRO A 84 11.27 4.21 -3.85
N GLU A 85 10.30 4.27 -4.78
CA GLU A 85 10.56 4.59 -6.20
C GLU A 85 10.98 6.04 -6.41
N LEU A 86 10.60 6.91 -5.47
CA LEU A 86 10.90 8.34 -5.46
C LEU A 86 12.14 8.67 -4.62
N GLY A 87 12.79 7.65 -4.02
CA GLY A 87 13.93 7.80 -3.14
C GLY A 87 13.62 8.50 -1.81
N LEU A 88 12.35 8.48 -1.38
CA LEU A 88 11.92 9.12 -0.13
C LEU A 88 12.20 8.25 1.10
N ILE A 89 12.13 6.93 0.93
CA ILE A 89 12.50 5.91 1.91
C ILE A 89 13.18 4.75 1.19
N ASN A 90 13.81 3.85 1.94
CA ASN A 90 14.29 2.57 1.41
C ASN A 90 13.17 1.51 1.49
N GLU A 91 13.10 0.61 0.52
CA GLU A 91 12.25 -0.59 0.54
C GLU A 91 12.42 -1.41 1.82
N GLU A 92 13.65 -1.54 2.31
CA GLU A 92 13.96 -2.27 3.55
C GLU A 92 13.31 -1.63 4.77
N ILE A 93 13.25 -0.29 4.82
CA ILE A 93 12.57 0.46 5.90
C ILE A 93 11.06 0.24 5.80
N LEU A 94 10.50 0.22 4.59
CA LEU A 94 9.08 -0.07 4.37
C LEU A 94 8.71 -1.47 4.88
N LYS A 95 9.48 -2.48 4.47
CA LYS A 95 9.29 -3.86 4.90
C LYS A 95 9.48 -4.01 6.41
N GLU A 96 10.53 -3.39 6.96
CA GLU A 96 10.78 -3.43 8.41
C GLU A 96 9.59 -2.82 9.17
N ALA A 97 9.14 -1.63 8.79
CA ALA A 97 8.05 -0.94 9.46
C ALA A 97 6.75 -1.76 9.42
N ALA A 98 6.41 -2.34 8.27
CA ALA A 98 5.23 -3.18 8.09
C ALA A 98 5.27 -4.46 8.95
N SER A 99 6.45 -5.00 9.28
CA SER A 99 6.58 -6.19 10.14
C SER A 99 6.35 -5.93 11.64
N LYS A 100 6.28 -4.66 12.07
CA LYS A 100 6.17 -4.28 13.50
C LYS A 100 4.71 -4.27 13.98
N GLN A 101 4.23 -5.42 14.46
CA GLN A 101 2.87 -5.57 15.00
C GLN A 101 2.64 -4.87 16.36
N ASP A 102 3.66 -4.24 16.95
CA ASP A 102 3.61 -3.54 18.23
C ASP A 102 3.47 -2.01 18.09
N TYR A 103 3.03 -1.54 16.90
CA TYR A 103 2.96 -0.13 16.51
C TYR A 103 4.30 0.60 16.40
N SER A 104 5.44 -0.06 16.67
CA SER A 104 6.75 0.60 16.60
C SER A 104 7.14 1.01 15.18
N GLY A 105 6.52 0.43 14.15
CA GLY A 105 6.68 0.82 12.75
C GLY A 105 6.35 2.29 12.46
N ARG A 106 5.48 2.92 13.27
CA ARG A 106 5.16 4.36 13.19
C ARG A 106 6.34 5.28 13.48
N LYS A 107 7.39 4.76 14.14
CA LYS A 107 8.63 5.51 14.39
C LYS A 107 9.55 5.53 13.17
N LEU A 108 9.39 4.56 12.27
CA LEU A 108 10.20 4.42 11.05
C LEU A 108 9.56 5.16 9.88
N ILE A 109 8.24 5.18 9.81
CA ILE A 109 7.48 5.81 8.73
C ILE A 109 6.44 6.78 9.27
N ASN A 110 6.55 8.04 8.85
CA ASN A 110 5.50 9.04 8.98
C ASN A 110 4.72 9.11 7.65
N ALA A 111 3.58 8.43 7.59
CA ALA A 111 2.81 8.28 6.36
C ALA A 111 2.22 9.60 5.84
N GLU A 112 1.86 10.53 6.73
CA GLU A 112 1.39 11.87 6.34
C GLU A 112 2.49 12.66 5.65
N HIS A 113 3.69 12.68 6.24
CA HIS A 113 4.84 13.35 5.66
C HIS A 113 5.19 12.75 4.29
N ILE A 114 5.23 11.41 4.19
CA ILE A 114 5.46 10.73 2.91
C ILE A 114 4.41 11.13 1.87
N TYR A 115 3.12 11.10 2.22
CA TYR A 115 2.05 11.50 1.30
C TYR A 115 2.27 12.92 0.77
N ASN A 116 2.60 13.88 1.64
CA ASN A 116 2.87 15.25 1.23
C ASN A 116 4.06 15.34 0.25
N GLU A 117 5.16 14.62 0.51
CA GLU A 117 6.30 14.56 -0.40
C GLU A 117 5.98 13.90 -1.75
N VAL A 118 5.16 12.85 -1.75
CA VAL A 118 4.70 12.19 -2.98
C VAL A 118 3.88 13.15 -3.84
N LYS A 119 2.96 13.93 -3.25
CA LYS A 119 2.16 14.93 -3.99
C LYS A 119 3.00 15.99 -4.69
N LEU A 120 4.15 16.35 -4.11
CA LEU A 120 5.07 17.32 -4.73
C LEU A 120 5.79 16.74 -5.95
N LYS A 121 5.95 15.41 -6.01
CA LYS A 121 6.73 14.70 -7.04
C LYS A 121 5.87 14.01 -8.10
N VAL A 122 4.62 13.68 -7.78
CA VAL A 122 3.71 12.93 -8.65
C VAL A 122 2.51 13.80 -9.00
N GLN A 123 2.37 14.13 -10.28
CA GLN A 123 1.23 14.91 -10.77
C GLN A 123 -0.08 14.14 -10.53
N ASN A 124 -1.16 14.85 -10.19
CA ASN A 124 -2.49 14.28 -10.00
C ASN A 124 -2.59 13.17 -8.93
N PHE A 125 -1.69 13.16 -7.94
CA PHE A 125 -1.81 12.27 -6.78
C PHE A 125 -2.82 12.85 -5.77
N ASN A 126 -3.98 12.23 -5.69
CA ASN A 126 -5.16 12.79 -5.04
C ASN A 126 -5.40 12.22 -3.65
N GLU A 127 -6.05 13.03 -2.82
CA GLU A 127 -6.65 12.55 -1.59
C GLU A 127 -7.85 11.67 -1.91
N TYR A 128 -8.01 10.58 -1.16
CA TYR A 128 -9.21 9.76 -1.21
C TYR A 128 -9.89 9.77 0.15
N ASN A 129 -11.11 10.31 0.16
CA ASN A 129 -12.02 10.27 1.28
C ASN A 129 -13.13 9.29 0.89
N GLU A 130 -13.07 8.07 1.46
CA GLU A 130 -14.20 7.16 1.38
C GLU A 130 -15.41 7.92 1.94
N GLY A 131 -16.48 8.06 1.15
CA GLY A 131 -17.60 8.95 1.43
C GLY A 131 -18.24 8.67 2.80
N ARG A 132 -17.68 9.27 3.85
CA ARG A 132 -18.32 9.55 5.13
C ARG A 132 -18.82 10.98 5.05
N SER A 133 -19.92 11.13 4.31
CA SER A 133 -20.95 12.12 4.63
C SER A 133 -21.61 11.75 5.95
#